data_AF-A0A3P1SXZ0-F1
#
_entry.id   AF-A0A3P1SXZ0-F1
#
_cell.length_a   1.000
_cell.length_b   1.000
_cell.length_c   1.000
_cell.angle_alpha   90.00
_cell.angle_beta   90.00
_cell.angle_gamma   90.00
#
_symmetry.space_group_name_H-M   'P 1'
#
loop_
_entity.id
_entity.type
_entity.pdbx_description
1 polymer ?
#
loop_
_entity_poly.entity_id
_entity_poly.type
_entity_poly.pdbx_seq_one_letter_code
_entity_poly.pdbx_strand_id
1 'polypeptide(L)' 'MTKIEMEAMEAVIGMRKEMAKANEIDWEQRRYEIAKDLYVQTCQQAKLEGDNTAADVFRSAAWLSRVAADYLIEVLKK' A
#
# COMPACT_ATOMS: atom_id res chain seq x y z
N MET A 1 36.72 -25.32 6.03
CA MET A 1 36.21 -24.11 5.37
C MET A 1 37.41 -23.24 5.02
N THR A 2 37.57 -22.86 3.76
CA THR A 2 38.66 -22.02 3.26
C THR A 2 38.29 -20.54 3.36
N LYS A 3 39.30 -19.66 3.27
CA LYS A 3 39.09 -18.19 3.28
C LYS A 3 38.16 -17.74 2.14
N ILE A 4 38.31 -18.34 0.96
CA ILE A 4 37.47 -18.07 -0.22
C ILE A 4 36.02 -18.51 0.03
N GLU A 5 35.82 -19.67 0.68
CA GLU A 5 34.48 -20.15 1.04
C GLU A 5 33.79 -19.21 2.04
N MET A 6 34.53 -18.65 3.00
CA MET A 6 33.99 -17.67 3.95
C MET A 6 33.59 -16.35 3.27
N GLU A 7 34.48 -15.77 2.45
CA GLU A 7 34.23 -14.52 1.72
C GLU A 7 33.05 -14.66 0.75
N ALA A 8 32.95 -15.80 0.05
CA ALA A 8 31.81 -16.11 -0.82
C ALA A 8 30.50 -16.21 -0.02
N MET A 9 30.51 -16.83 1.16
CA MET A 9 29.33 -16.95 2.00
C MET A 9 28.86 -15.59 2.54
N GLU A 10 29.80 -14.73 2.96
CA GLU A 10 29.50 -13.35 3.39
C GLU A 10 28.91 -12.52 2.25
N ALA A 11 29.47 -12.63 1.04
CA ALA A 11 28.94 -11.95 -0.15
C ALA A 11 27.51 -12.40 -0.47
N VAL A 12 27.22 -13.72 -0.39
CA VAL A 12 25.87 -14.26 -0.62
C VAL A 12 24.88 -13.78 0.45
N ILE A 13 25.30 -13.73 1.72
CA ILE A 13 24.46 -13.17 2.80
C ILE A 13 24.18 -11.69 2.57
N GLY A 14 25.20 -10.92 2.17
CA GLY A 14 25.06 -9.50 1.82
C GLY A 14 24.05 -9.29 0.70
N MET A 15 24.20 -10.02 -0.40
CA MET A 15 23.25 -9.97 -1.52
C MET A 15 21.82 -10.31 -1.10
N ARG A 16 21.62 -11.36 -0.29
CA ARG A 16 20.28 -11.71 0.22
C ARG A 16 19.65 -10.60 1.06
N LYS A 17 20.44 -9.93 1.90
CA LYS A 17 19.95 -8.79 2.72
C LYS A 17 19.53 -7.62 1.85
N GLU A 18 20.34 -7.24 0.86
CA GLU A 18 20.01 -6.15 -0.05
C GLU A 18 18.82 -6.48 -0.95
N MET A 19 18.71 -7.72 -1.44
CA MET A 19 17.53 -8.19 -2.17
C MET A 19 16.27 -8.19 -1.29
N ALA A 20 16.37 -8.55 -0.02
CA ALA A 20 15.25 -8.52 0.91
C ALA A 20 14.76 -7.08 1.16
N LYS A 21 15.68 -6.12 1.32
CA LYS A 21 15.35 -4.69 1.47
C LYS A 21 14.75 -4.11 0.20
N ALA A 22 15.31 -4.43 -0.97
CA ALA A 22 14.80 -3.96 -2.26
C ALA A 22 13.37 -4.49 -2.55
N ASN A 23 13.01 -5.63 -1.97
CA ASN A 23 11.68 -6.22 -2.05
C ASN A 23 10.77 -5.86 -0.88
N GLU A 24 11.20 -4.96 0.02
CA GLU A 24 10.35 -4.51 1.11
C GLU A 24 9.22 -3.64 0.55
N ILE A 25 7.99 -4.09 0.76
CA ILE A 25 6.81 -3.35 0.30
C ILE A 25 6.62 -2.14 1.20
N ASP A 26 6.66 -0.94 0.61
CA ASP A 26 6.20 0.27 1.28
C ASP A 26 4.67 0.22 1.43
N TRP A 27 4.24 -0.26 2.59
CA TRP A 27 2.83 -0.43 2.91
C TRP A 27 2.07 0.90 3.05
N GLU A 28 2.76 2.00 3.38
CA GLU A 28 2.12 3.31 3.46
C GLU A 28 1.89 3.88 2.06
N GLN A 29 2.89 3.76 1.18
CA GLN A 29 2.70 4.09 -0.23
C GLN A 29 1.60 3.21 -0.85
N ARG A 30 1.56 1.91 -0.53
CA ARG A 30 0.52 1.01 -1.03
C ARG A 30 -0.88 1.39 -0.52
N ARG A 31 -0.99 1.82 0.74
CA ARG A 31 -2.24 2.32 1.34
C ARG A 31 -2.75 3.54 0.60
N TYR A 32 -1.87 4.50 0.35
CA TYR A 32 -2.19 5.73 -0.37
C TYR A 32 -2.71 5.43 -1.77
N GLU A 33 -2.03 4.56 -2.53
CA GLU A 33 -2.45 4.20 -3.90
C GLU A 33 -3.84 3.54 -3.91
N ILE A 34 -4.10 2.59 -3.01
CA ILE A 34 -5.42 1.95 -2.90
C ILE A 34 -6.50 2.97 -2.53
N ALA A 35 -6.25 3.81 -1.53
CA ALA A 35 -7.22 4.83 -1.11
C ALA A 35 -7.48 5.85 -2.22
N LYS A 36 -6.47 6.26 -2.98
CA LYS A 36 -6.61 7.19 -4.12
C LYS A 36 -7.51 6.59 -5.21
N ASP A 37 -7.29 5.34 -5.59
CA ASP A 37 -8.08 4.67 -6.63
C ASP A 37 -9.54 4.54 -6.22
N LEU A 38 -9.78 4.10 -4.98
CA LEU A 38 -11.13 3.98 -4.41
C LEU A 38 -11.81 5.34 -4.25
N TYR A 39 -11.06 6.38 -3.91
CA TYR A 39 -11.59 7.74 -3.75
C TYR A 39 -12.12 8.26 -5.08
N VAL A 40 -11.33 8.14 -6.15
CA VAL A 40 -11.73 8.56 -7.49
C VAL A 40 -12.95 7.78 -7.95
N GLN A 41 -12.95 6.46 -7.78
CA GLN A 41 -14.09 5.61 -8.15
C GLN A 41 -15.37 5.99 -7.39
N THR A 42 -15.26 6.19 -6.07
CA THR A 42 -16.39 6.56 -5.22
C THR A 42 -16.94 7.94 -5.62
N CYS A 43 -16.07 8.91 -5.87
CA CYS A 43 -16.48 10.25 -6.33
C CYS A 43 -17.17 10.21 -7.70
N GLN A 44 -16.70 9.37 -8.63
CA GLN A 44 -17.31 9.22 -9.96
C GLN A 44 -18.71 8.60 -9.91
N GLN A 45 -18.93 7.68 -8.96
CA GLN A 45 -20.20 6.98 -8.80
C GLN A 45 -21.20 7.74 -7.92
N ALA A 46 -20.73 8.70 -7.13
CA ALA A 46 -21.58 9.46 -6.25
C ALA A 46 -22.55 10.33 -7.05
N LYS A 47 -23.85 10.14 -6.77
CA LYS A 47 -24.90 11.05 -7.20
C LYS A 47 -25.16 12.05 -6.09
N LEU A 48 -25.28 13.32 -6.46
CA LEU A 48 -25.80 14.34 -5.56
C LEU A 48 -27.31 14.10 -5.45
N GLU A 49 -27.72 13.41 -4.40
CA GLU A 49 -29.13 13.18 -4.06
C GLU A 49 -29.47 13.93 -2.77
N GLY A 50 -30.64 14.58 -2.75
CA GLY A 50 -31.13 15.36 -1.61
C GLY A 50 -30.31 16.61 -1.33
N ASP A 51 -30.14 16.93 -0.05
CA ASP A 51 -29.44 18.14 0.43
C ASP A 51 -27.91 17.97 0.58
N ASN A 52 -27.35 16.84 0.12
CA ASN A 52 -25.92 16.58 0.25
C ASN A 52 -25.12 17.53 -0.65
N THR A 53 -24.17 18.25 -0.06
CA THR A 53 -23.23 19.05 -0.84
C THR A 53 -22.17 18.15 -1.47
N ALA A 54 -21.52 18.63 -2.55
CA ALA A 54 -20.35 17.95 -3.11
C ALA A 54 -19.24 17.74 -2.06
N ALA A 55 -19.12 18.65 -1.08
CA ALA A 55 -18.15 18.53 0.00
C ALA A 55 -18.49 17.35 0.95
N ASP A 56 -19.78 17.06 1.18
CA ASP A 56 -20.21 15.93 2.01
C ASP A 56 -19.91 14.59 1.34
N VAL A 57 -20.12 14.55 0.01
CA VAL A 57 -19.74 13.40 -0.82
C VAL A 57 -18.23 13.17 -0.77
N PHE A 58 -17.41 14.20 -0.99
CA PHE A 58 -15.96 14.06 -0.96
C PHE A 58 -15.43 13.64 0.41
N ARG A 59 -15.99 14.19 1.50
CA ARG A 59 -15.63 13.76 2.87
C ARG A 59 -15.94 12.28 3.10
N SER A 60 -17.13 11.84 2.69
CA SER A 60 -17.56 10.45 2.83
C SER A 60 -16.71 9.50 1.99
N ALA A 61 -16.41 9.88 0.74
CA ALA A 61 -15.56 9.12 -0.15
C ALA A 61 -14.12 8.99 0.40
N ALA A 62 -13.56 10.08 0.94
CA ALA A 62 -12.21 10.05 1.53
C ALA A 62 -12.15 9.11 2.73
N TRP A 63 -13.14 9.18 3.61
CA TRP A 63 -13.22 8.28 4.77
C TRP A 63 -13.34 6.81 4.35
N LEU A 64 -14.28 6.50 3.45
CA LEU A 64 -14.51 5.13 2.97
C LEU A 64 -13.26 4.55 2.32
N SER A 65 -12.59 5.34 1.49
CA SER A 65 -11.41 4.90 0.75
C SER A 65 -10.24 4.58 1.68
N ARG A 66 -10.04 5.36 2.75
CA ARG A 66 -9.04 5.06 3.78
C ARG A 66 -9.35 3.74 4.49
N VAL A 67 -10.59 3.55 4.92
CA VAL A 67 -11.02 2.34 5.65
C VAL A 67 -10.89 1.09 4.77
N ALA A 68 -11.31 1.17 3.51
CA ALA A 68 -11.17 0.07 2.57
C ALA A 68 -9.71 -0.25 2.25
N ALA A 69 -8.83 0.75 2.14
CA ALA A 69 -7.39 0.55 1.94
C ALA A 69 -6.75 -0.15 3.14
N ASP A 70 -7.11 0.23 4.38
CA ASP A 70 -6.65 -0.44 5.59
C ASP A 70 -7.03 -1.92 5.59
N TYR A 71 -8.30 -2.22 5.30
CA TYR A 71 -8.79 -3.60 5.23
C TYR A 71 -8.08 -4.44 4.16
N LEU A 72 -7.89 -3.88 2.96
CA LEU A 72 -7.20 -4.58 1.88
C LEU A 72 -5.74 -4.89 2.24
N ILE A 73 -5.05 -3.97 2.91
CA ILE A 73 -3.69 -4.21 3.41
C ILE A 73 -3.67 -5.33 4.46
N GLU A 74 -4.63 -5.35 5.39
CA GLU A 74 -4.72 -6.42 6.38
C GLU A 74 -4.90 -7.80 5.74
N VAL A 75 -5.63 -7.89 4.63
CA VAL A 75 -5.79 -9.12 3.86
C VAL A 75 -4.49 -9.47 3.09
N LEU A 76 -3.84 -8.49 2.47
CA LEU A 76 -2.63 -8.70 1.66
C LEU A 76 -1.38 -9.04 2.48
N LYS A 77 -1.36 -8.69 3.77
CA LYS A 77 -0.27 -9.02 4.69
C LYS A 77 -0.35 -10.46 5.24
N LYS A 78 -1.45 -11.19 5.01
CA LYS A 78 -1.62 -12.59 5.41
C LYS A 78 -1.15 -13.55 4.32
#